data_AF-A0A3N5MCN6-F1
#
_entry.id   AF-A0A3N5MCN6-F1
#
_cell.length_a   1.000
_cell.length_b   1.000
_cell.length_c   1.000
_cell.angle_alpha   90.00
_cell.angle_beta   90.00
_cell.angle_gamma   90.00
#
_symmetry.space_group_name_H-M   'P 1'
#
loop_
_entity.id
_entity.type
_entity.pdbx_description
1 polymer ?
#
loop_
_entity_poly.entity_id
_entity_poly.type
_entity_poly.pdbx_seq_one_letter_code
_entity_poly.pdbx_strand_id
1 'polypeptide(L)'
;MQRPPTQSRDDGDLVLDEATRAELKRVTVLFLLSAITLLLFLAYLLAEGLGVSFIPPVVWAMWVASLLSGFVATWAYGVYVTVRARRWLWVALCALPPTAVPCAVAYSWIRRGEMEMELHARRERGAR
;
A
#
# COMPACT_ATOMS: atom_id res chain seq x y z
N MET A 1 52.24 -15.13 6.57
CA MET A 1 50.79 -15.43 6.64
C MET A 1 50.07 -14.18 7.13
N GLN A 2 49.60 -13.34 6.20
CA GLN A 2 48.81 -12.15 6.52
C GLN A 2 47.35 -12.57 6.70
N ARG A 3 46.79 -12.34 7.89
CA ARG A 3 45.34 -12.46 8.11
C ARG A 3 44.66 -11.40 7.25
N PRO A 4 43.64 -11.74 6.45
CA PRO A 4 42.86 -10.70 5.77
C PRO A 4 42.21 -9.82 6.84
N PRO A 5 42.07 -8.51 6.60
CA PRO A 5 41.31 -7.66 7.50
C PRO A 5 39.90 -8.25 7.55
N THR A 6 39.44 -8.56 8.76
CA THR A 6 38.01 -8.72 9.05
C THR A 6 37.36 -7.43 8.62
N GLN A 7 36.82 -7.42 7.42
CA GLN A 7 35.84 -6.47 6.96
C GLN A 7 34.67 -6.63 7.92
N SER A 8 34.69 -5.85 9.01
CA SER A 8 33.51 -5.54 9.78
C SER A 8 32.58 -4.87 8.79
N ARG A 9 31.75 -5.71 8.18
CA ARG A 9 30.69 -5.31 7.28
C ARG A 9 29.67 -4.61 8.16
N ASP A 10 29.99 -3.37 8.48
CA ASP A 10 29.12 -2.37 9.09
C ASP A 10 28.13 -1.88 8.02
N ASP A 11 27.57 -2.83 7.25
CA ASP A 11 26.30 -2.69 6.53
C ASP A 11 25.14 -2.90 7.53
N GLY A 12 25.37 -2.64 8.81
CA GLY A 12 24.44 -2.86 9.90
C GLY A 12 23.70 -1.58 10.20
N ASP A 13 22.44 -1.54 9.78
CA ASP A 13 21.46 -0.54 10.22
C ASP A 13 21.85 0.92 9.94
N LEU A 14 21.57 1.35 8.70
CA LEU A 14 20.75 2.56 8.59
C LEU A 14 19.44 2.24 9.33
N VAL A 15 19.43 2.40 10.67
CA VAL A 15 18.22 2.35 11.48
C VAL A 15 17.30 3.36 10.83
N LEU A 16 16.35 2.86 10.05
CA LEU A 16 15.28 3.66 9.48
C LEU A 16 14.70 4.45 10.64
N ASP A 17 14.82 5.78 10.57
CA ASP A 17 14.24 6.69 11.56
C ASP A 17 12.81 6.21 11.86
N GLU A 18 12.44 6.12 13.14
CA GLU A 18 11.20 5.46 13.58
C GLU A 18 9.96 6.07 12.89
N ALA A 19 10.07 7.36 12.55
CA ALA A 19 9.09 8.09 11.74
C ALA A 19 8.98 7.54 10.31
N THR A 20 10.10 7.29 9.62
CA THR A 20 10.13 6.70 8.27
C THR A 20 9.60 5.28 8.28
N ARG A 21 9.94 4.48 9.30
CA ARG A 21 9.43 3.11 9.45
C ARG A 21 7.91 3.10 9.65
N ALA A 22 7.40 4.02 10.46
CA ALA A 22 5.96 4.16 10.69
C ALA A 22 5.21 4.64 9.43
N GLU A 23 5.79 5.55 8.65
CA GLU A 23 5.20 5.99 7.38
C GLU A 23 5.19 4.87 6.35
N LEU A 24 6.31 4.14 6.19
CA LEU A 24 6.40 2.98 5.29
C LEU A 24 5.35 1.93 5.65
N LYS A 25 5.22 1.59 6.95
CA LYS A 25 4.21 0.64 7.42
C LYS A 25 2.78 1.07 7.06
N ARG A 26 2.44 2.36 7.24
CA ARG A 26 1.11 2.87 6.86
C ARG A 26 0.86 2.77 5.36
N VAL A 27 1.86 3.15 4.56
CA VAL A 27 1.76 3.08 3.10
C VAL A 27 1.64 1.62 2.63
N THR A 28 2.40 0.70 3.21
CA THR A 28 2.30 -0.74 2.92
C THR A 28 0.93 -1.31 3.31
N VAL A 29 0.39 -0.93 4.48
CA VAL A 29 -0.95 -1.37 4.89
C VAL A 29 -2.02 -0.82 3.95
N LEU A 30 -1.91 0.46 3.56
CA LEU A 30 -2.83 1.07 2.58
C LEU A 30 -2.74 0.33 1.23
N PHE A 31 -1.54 -0.01 0.77
CA PHE A 31 -1.34 -0.77 -0.45
C PHE A 31 -1.99 -2.14 -0.37
N LEU A 32 -1.72 -2.91 0.70
CA LEU A 32 -2.28 -4.26 0.86
C LEU A 32 -3.80 -4.21 0.86
N LEU A 33 -4.37 -3.31 1.67
CA LEU A 33 -5.81 -3.21 1.87
C LEU A 33 -6.52 -2.78 0.57
N SER A 34 -5.98 -1.76 -0.11
CA SER A 34 -6.53 -1.27 -1.37
C SER A 34 -6.34 -2.27 -2.53
N ALA A 35 -5.20 -2.97 -2.61
CA ALA A 35 -4.95 -3.98 -3.63
C ALA A 35 -5.82 -5.23 -3.45
N ILE A 36 -6.00 -5.71 -2.21
CA ILE A 36 -6.91 -6.84 -1.91
C ILE A 36 -8.35 -6.46 -2.27
N THR A 37 -8.78 -5.26 -1.91
CA THR A 37 -10.12 -4.76 -2.25
C THR A 37 -10.31 -4.66 -3.76
N LEU A 38 -9.30 -4.15 -4.48
CA LEU A 38 -9.31 -4.07 -5.94
C LEU A 38 -9.37 -5.46 -6.59
N LEU A 39 -8.60 -6.43 -6.08
CA LEU A 39 -8.61 -7.81 -6.56
C LEU A 39 -9.97 -8.49 -6.31
N LEU A 40 -10.56 -8.31 -5.14
CA LEU A 40 -11.91 -8.79 -4.83
C LEU A 40 -12.94 -8.20 -5.80
N PHE A 41 -12.79 -6.93 -6.15
CA PHE A 41 -13.69 -6.24 -7.08
C PHE A 41 -13.51 -6.74 -8.51
N LEU A 42 -12.27 -6.93 -8.94
CA LEU A 42 -11.96 -7.49 -10.25
C LEU A 42 -12.46 -8.93 -10.39
N ALA A 43 -12.29 -9.73 -9.34
CA ALA A 43 -12.79 -11.10 -9.27
C ALA A 43 -14.33 -11.16 -9.28
N TYR A 44 -15.00 -10.19 -8.63
CA TYR A 44 -16.45 -10.02 -8.74
C TYR A 44 -16.88 -9.75 -10.19
N LEU A 45 -16.24 -8.79 -10.86
CA LEU A 45 -16.53 -8.48 -12.26
C LEU A 45 -16.27 -9.67 -13.20
N LEU A 46 -15.21 -10.45 -12.95
CA LEU A 46 -14.96 -11.68 -13.69
C LEU A 46 -16.05 -12.72 -13.44
N ALA A 47 -16.45 -12.94 -12.19
CA ALA A 47 -17.48 -13.93 -11.86
C ALA A 47 -18.85 -13.57 -12.46
N GLU A 48 -19.20 -12.28 -12.44
CA GLU A 48 -20.42 -11.76 -13.07
C GLU A 48 -20.34 -11.85 -14.60
N GLY A 49 -19.21 -11.43 -15.19
CA GLY A 49 -18.98 -11.47 -16.64
C GLY A 49 -18.91 -12.89 -17.23
N LEU A 50 -18.42 -13.87 -16.44
CA LEU A 50 -18.42 -15.28 -16.81
C LEU A 50 -19.77 -15.98 -16.54
N GLY A 51 -20.76 -15.27 -15.97
CA GLY A 51 -22.09 -15.81 -15.70
C GLY A 51 -22.08 -16.96 -14.69
N VAL A 52 -21.23 -16.91 -13.67
CA VAL A 52 -21.06 -17.98 -12.70
C VAL A 52 -22.32 -18.11 -11.83
N SER A 53 -23.23 -19.00 -12.24
CA SER A 53 -24.54 -19.22 -11.62
C SER A 53 -24.54 -20.33 -10.55
N PHE A 54 -23.43 -21.07 -10.40
CA PHE A 54 -23.31 -22.18 -9.43
C PHE A 54 -23.00 -21.72 -7.99
N ILE A 55 -22.55 -20.49 -7.79
CA ILE A 55 -22.13 -20.00 -6.47
C ILE A 55 -23.37 -19.80 -5.57
N PRO A 56 -23.39 -20.39 -4.35
CA PRO A 56 -24.51 -20.22 -3.43
C PRO A 56 -24.76 -18.74 -3.06
N PRO A 57 -26.03 -18.31 -2.89
CA PRO A 57 -26.37 -16.92 -2.55
C PRO A 57 -25.69 -16.41 -1.28
N VAL A 58 -25.45 -17.30 -0.30
CA VAL A 58 -24.75 -16.96 0.94
C VAL A 58 -23.30 -16.57 0.67
N VAL A 59 -22.63 -17.26 -0.25
CA VAL A 59 -21.25 -16.94 -0.64
C VAL A 59 -21.20 -15.59 -1.34
N TRP A 60 -22.18 -15.30 -2.21
CA TRP A 60 -22.34 -13.98 -2.82
C TRP A 60 -22.52 -12.87 -1.77
N ALA A 61 -23.42 -13.07 -0.79
CA ALA A 61 -23.64 -12.09 0.27
C ALA A 61 -22.39 -11.86 1.12
N MET A 62 -21.64 -12.91 1.47
CA MET A 62 -20.38 -12.79 2.20
C MET A 62 -19.31 -12.06 1.38
N TRP A 63 -19.25 -12.31 0.07
CA TRP A 63 -18.31 -11.63 -0.82
C TRP A 63 -18.64 -10.15 -0.93
N VAL A 64 -19.91 -9.79 -1.17
CA VAL A 64 -20.35 -8.38 -1.23
C VAL A 64 -20.12 -7.67 0.09
N ALA A 65 -20.40 -8.32 1.23
CA ALA A 65 -20.11 -7.77 2.55
C ALA A 65 -18.60 -7.53 2.73
N SER A 66 -17.76 -8.48 2.29
CA SER A 66 -16.30 -8.34 2.32
C SER A 66 -15.83 -7.18 1.44
N LEU A 67 -16.40 -7.04 0.24
CA LEU A 67 -16.13 -5.93 -0.68
C LEU A 67 -16.50 -4.58 -0.08
N LEU A 68 -17.70 -4.45 0.48
CA LEU A 68 -18.15 -3.21 1.12
C LEU A 68 -17.28 -2.86 2.32
N SER A 69 -16.93 -3.85 3.15
CA SER A 69 -16.04 -3.62 4.30
C SER A 69 -14.63 -3.19 3.87
N GLY A 70 -14.06 -3.85 2.85
CA GLY A 70 -12.76 -3.49 2.28
C GLY A 70 -12.77 -2.12 1.61
N PHE A 71 -13.87 -1.77 0.94
CA PHE A 71 -14.08 -0.47 0.34
C PHE A 71 -14.12 0.64 1.39
N VAL A 72 -14.95 0.49 2.43
CA VAL A 72 -15.05 1.47 3.53
C VAL A 72 -13.72 1.61 4.26
N ALA A 73 -13.04 0.49 4.53
CA ALA A 73 -11.72 0.50 5.14
C ALA A 73 -10.67 1.20 4.26
N THR A 74 -10.68 0.95 2.94
CA THR A 74 -9.78 1.61 1.99
C THR A 74 -10.06 3.10 1.91
N TRP A 75 -11.33 3.49 1.87
CA TRP A 75 -11.75 4.89 1.79
C TRP A 75 -11.33 5.65 3.06
N ALA A 76 -11.73 5.15 4.24
CA ALA A 76 -11.38 5.79 5.51
C ALA A 76 -9.87 5.84 5.74
N TYR A 77 -9.16 4.74 5.47
CA TYR A 77 -7.71 4.66 5.65
C TYR A 77 -6.95 5.49 4.61
N GLY A 78 -7.39 5.50 3.35
CA GLY A 78 -6.83 6.30 2.27
C GLY A 78 -6.95 7.80 2.54
N VAL A 79 -8.12 8.27 2.97
CA VAL A 79 -8.33 9.66 3.41
C VAL A 79 -7.43 9.98 4.61
N TYR A 80 -7.37 9.11 5.61
CA TYR A 80 -6.52 9.31 6.78
C TYR A 80 -5.03 9.46 6.43
N VAL A 81 -4.47 8.54 5.62
CA VAL A 81 -3.05 8.59 5.24
C VAL A 81 -2.75 9.82 4.38
N THR A 82 -3.62 10.16 3.42
CA THR A 82 -3.40 11.30 2.51
C THR A 82 -3.53 12.65 3.21
N VAL A 83 -4.46 12.79 4.17
CA VAL A 83 -4.58 13.98 5.04
C VAL A 83 -3.35 14.12 5.92
N ARG A 84 -2.89 13.02 6.54
CA ARG A 84 -1.70 13.04 7.39
C ARG A 84 -0.44 13.44 6.62
N ALA A 85 -0.33 13.03 5.36
CA ALA A 85 0.75 13.39 4.46
C ALA A 85 0.59 14.80 3.84
N ARG A 86 -0.45 15.56 4.20
CA ARG A 86 -0.80 16.89 3.64
C ARG A 86 -0.86 16.93 2.11
N ARG A 87 -1.17 15.79 1.47
CA ARG A 87 -1.24 15.69 0.01
C ARG A 87 -2.67 15.92 -0.48
N TRP A 88 -3.12 17.17 -0.46
CA TRP A 88 -4.51 17.58 -0.74
C TRP A 88 -5.07 17.08 -2.07
N LEU A 89 -4.25 16.97 -3.12
CA LEU A 89 -4.65 16.38 -4.40
C LEU A 89 -5.14 14.93 -4.23
N TRP A 90 -4.37 14.14 -3.48
CA TRP A 90 -4.69 12.73 -3.21
C TRP A 90 -5.84 12.59 -2.23
N VAL A 91 -6.02 13.54 -1.30
CA VAL A 91 -7.20 13.62 -0.44
C VAL A 91 -8.46 13.78 -1.28
N ALA A 92 -8.47 14.72 -2.24
CA ALA A 92 -9.63 14.92 -3.11
C ALA A 92 -9.95 13.67 -3.94
N LEU A 93 -8.93 13.01 -4.47
CA LEU A 93 -9.07 11.77 -5.25
C LEU A 93 -9.54 10.58 -4.40
N CYS A 94 -9.07 10.48 -3.15
CA CYS A 94 -9.48 9.42 -2.22
C CYS A 94 -10.83 9.69 -1.56
N ALA A 95 -11.27 10.96 -1.47
CA ALA A 95 -12.57 11.32 -0.92
C ALA A 95 -13.73 10.91 -1.84
N LEU A 96 -13.49 10.89 -3.15
CA LEU A 96 -14.45 10.44 -4.15
C LEU A 96 -14.61 8.90 -4.09
N PRO A 97 -15.81 8.38 -3.75
CA PRO A 97 -16.03 6.96 -3.56
C PRO A 97 -15.59 6.06 -4.74
N PRO A 98 -15.96 6.33 -6.01
CA PRO A 98 -15.61 5.42 -7.10
C PRO A 98 -14.11 5.39 -7.40
N THR A 99 -13.37 6.46 -7.08
CA THR A 99 -11.93 6.56 -7.34
C THR A 99 -11.09 6.20 -6.11
N ALA A 100 -11.70 6.04 -4.94
CA ALA A 100 -11.00 5.86 -3.68
C ALA A 100 -10.05 4.67 -3.68
N VAL A 101 -10.51 3.50 -4.15
CA VAL A 101 -9.71 2.27 -4.19
C VAL A 101 -8.55 2.37 -5.20
N PRO A 102 -8.77 2.67 -6.50
CA PRO A 102 -7.67 2.78 -7.45
C PRO A 102 -6.70 3.93 -7.11
N CYS A 103 -7.19 5.06 -6.60
CA CYS A 103 -6.32 6.16 -6.17
C CYS A 103 -5.51 5.82 -4.91
N ALA A 104 -6.05 5.06 -3.95
CA ALA A 104 -5.31 4.58 -2.79
C ALA A 104 -4.18 3.62 -3.19
N VAL A 105 -4.43 2.72 -4.16
CA VAL A 105 -3.40 1.84 -4.73
C VAL A 105 -2.33 2.67 -5.42
N ALA A 106 -2.71 3.59 -6.31
CA ALA A 106 -1.77 4.42 -7.06
C ALA A 106 -0.91 5.30 -6.12
N TYR A 107 -1.53 5.93 -5.13
CA TYR A 107 -0.84 6.75 -4.14
C TYR A 107 0.18 5.94 -3.36
N SER A 108 -0.23 4.78 -2.83
CA SER A 108 0.64 3.96 -2.00
C SER A 108 1.81 3.36 -2.80
N TRP A 109 1.59 3.02 -4.07
CA TRP A 109 2.65 2.59 -4.98
C TRP A 109 3.68 3.70 -5.25
N ILE A 110 3.22 4.89 -5.64
CA ILE A 110 4.10 6.03 -5.92
C ILE A 110 4.87 6.43 -4.66
N ARG A 111 4.18 6.55 -3.52
CA ARG A 111 4.79 7.00 -2.27
C ARG A 111 5.82 6.01 -1.74
N ARG A 112 5.62 4.71 -1.96
CA ARG A 112 6.61 3.68 -1.64
C ARG A 112 7.87 3.84 -2.49
N GLY A 113 7.73 4.06 -3.80
CA GLY A 113 8.87 4.30 -4.70
C GLY A 113 9.65 5.58 -4.35
N GLU A 114 8.95 6.66 -4.00
CA GLU A 114 9.59 7.89 -3.49
C GLU A 114 10.44 7.61 -2.24
N MET A 115 9.92 6.83 -1.28
CA MET A 115 10.66 6.50 -0.04
C MET A 115 11.88 5.61 -0.31
N GLU A 116 11.76 4.62 -1.21
CA GLU A 116 12.90 3.77 -1.59
C GLU A 116 14.01 4.61 -2.25
N MET A 117 13.67 5.55 -3.13
CA MET A 117 14.65 6.48 -3.72
C MET A 117 15.29 7.41 -2.70
N GLU A 118 14.52 7.96 -1.76
CA GLU A 118 15.06 8.80 -0.68
C GLU A 118 16.06 8.04 0.21
N LEU A 119 15.76 6.76 0.49
CA LEU A 119 16.66 5.88 1.25
C LEU A 119 17.95 5.58 0.50
N HIS A 120 17.86 5.26 -0.80
CA HIS A 120 19.04 5.04 -1.65
C HIS A 120 19.91 6.31 -1.73
N ALA A 121 19.31 7.48 -1.94
CA ALA A 121 20.05 8.74 -2.01
C ALA A 121 20.73 9.13 -0.69
N ARG A 122 20.12 8.79 0.46
CA ARG A 122 20.76 8.96 1.78
C ARG A 122 21.93 8.00 1.97
N ARG A 123 21.81 6.75 1.53
CA ARG A 123 22.89 5.76 1.60
C ARG A 123 24.10 6.18 0.76
N GLU A 124 23.87 6.70 -0.45
CA GLU A 124 24.94 7.20 -1.33
C GLU A 124 25.67 8.42 -0.75
N ARG A 125 24.96 9.33 -0.06
CA ARG A 125 25.57 10.48 0.61
C ARG A 125 26.34 10.11 1.88
N GLY A 126 25.86 9.11 2.63
CA GLY A 126 26.57 8.62 3.83
C GLY A 126 27.82 7.80 3.51
N ALA A 127 27.93 7.29 2.27
CA ALA A 127 29.09 6.55 1.80
C ALA A 127 30.18 7.43 1.16
N ARG A 128 29.93 8.74 0.98
CA ARG A 128 30.90 9.73 0.48
C ARG A 128 31.43 10.58 1.62
#